data_AF-A0A1E1FEZ8-F1
#
_entry.id   AF-A0A1E1FEZ8-F1
#
_cell.length_a   1.000
_cell.length_b   1.000
_cell.length_c   1.000
_cell.angle_alpha   90.00
_cell.angle_beta   90.00
_cell.angle_gamma   90.00
#
_symmetry.space_group_name_H-M   'P 1'
#
loop_
_entity.id
_entity.type
_entity.pdbx_description
1 polymer ?
#
loop_
_entity_poly.entity_id
_entity_poly.type
_entity_poly.pdbx_seq_one_letter_code
_entity_poly.pdbx_strand_id
1 'polypeptide(L)'
;LRNYPDPNLMFQKYGADAVRMFLVNSPIVRGENLRFREEGVHEVVSRAMLPWVNAFRFFLGQATLQQKTTGIEFKYNPHAPLSN
;
A
#
# COMPACT_ATOMS: atom_id res chain seq x y z
N LEU A 1 -14.34 -3.18 -30.63
CA LEU A 1 -13.37 -2.29 -29.96
C LEU A 1 -12.96 -2.96 -28.63
N ARG A 2 -11.66 -3.18 -28.40
CA ARG A 2 -11.04 -3.76 -27.19
C ARG A 2 -9.71 -3.03 -26.90
N ASN A 3 -9.78 -1.73 -26.73
CA ASN A 3 -8.62 -0.84 -26.59
C ASN A 3 -8.22 -0.58 -25.13
N TYR A 4 -8.83 -1.28 -24.18
CA TYR A 4 -8.45 -1.24 -22.76
C TYR A 4 -8.60 -2.64 -22.16
N PRO A 5 -7.75 -2.99 -21.17
CA PRO A 5 -7.93 -4.21 -20.39
C PRO A 5 -9.21 -4.10 -19.56
N ASP A 6 -9.94 -5.21 -19.42
CA ASP A 6 -11.16 -5.26 -18.61
C ASP A 6 -10.83 -4.87 -17.15
N PRO A 7 -11.47 -3.82 -16.59
CA PRO A 7 -11.26 -3.42 -15.21
C PRO A 7 -11.51 -4.54 -14.20
N ASN A 8 -12.44 -5.46 -14.47
CA ASN A 8 -12.73 -6.57 -13.56
C ASN A 8 -11.55 -7.54 -13.44
N LEU A 9 -10.85 -7.78 -14.55
CA LEU A 9 -9.62 -8.57 -14.57
C LEU A 9 -8.52 -7.90 -13.75
N MET A 10 -8.42 -6.56 -13.81
CA MET A 10 -7.45 -5.80 -13.03
C MET A 10 -7.71 -5.89 -11.53
N PHE A 11 -8.97 -5.83 -11.10
CA PHE A 11 -9.33 -5.99 -9.70
C PHE A 11 -9.03 -7.39 -9.17
N GLN A 12 -9.30 -8.42 -9.97
CA GLN A 12 -8.99 -9.80 -9.59
C GLN A 12 -7.48 -10.06 -9.52
N LYS A 13 -6.69 -9.46 -10.42
CA LYS A 13 -5.25 -9.71 -10.50
C LYS A 13 -4.42 -8.91 -9.49
N TYR A 14 -4.72 -7.62 -9.31
CA TYR A 14 -3.91 -6.70 -8.49
C TYR A 14 -4.62 -6.22 -7.23
N GLY A 15 -5.92 -6.45 -7.11
CA GLY A 15 -6.74 -5.88 -6.05
C GLY A 15 -7.26 -4.49 -6.40
N ALA A 16 -8.41 -4.13 -5.81
CA ALA A 16 -9.06 -2.86 -6.06
C ALA A 16 -8.22 -1.65 -5.61
N ASP A 17 -7.47 -1.80 -4.52
CA ASP A 17 -6.72 -0.68 -3.94
C ASP A 17 -5.45 -0.34 -4.71
N ALA A 18 -4.79 -1.33 -5.33
CA ALA A 18 -3.69 -1.09 -6.25
C ALA A 18 -4.14 -0.25 -7.46
N VAL A 19 -5.32 -0.58 -8.01
CA VAL A 19 -5.91 0.16 -9.13
C VAL A 19 -6.32 1.57 -8.69
N ARG A 20 -6.95 1.72 -7.52
CA ARG A 20 -7.30 3.05 -6.98
C ARG A 20 -6.06 3.92 -6.76
N MET A 21 -5.03 3.37 -6.13
CA MET A 21 -3.79 4.10 -5.87
C MET A 21 -3.09 4.50 -7.18
N PHE A 22 -3.13 3.64 -8.20
CA PHE A 22 -2.67 4.00 -9.55
C PHE A 22 -3.45 5.19 -10.12
N LEU A 23 -4.78 5.15 -10.09
CA LEU A 23 -5.62 6.23 -10.62
C LEU A 23 -5.40 7.56 -9.90
N VAL A 24 -5.30 7.55 -8.56
CA VAL A 24 -5.05 8.74 -7.74
C VAL A 24 -3.70 9.37 -8.05
N ASN A 25 -2.68 8.55 -8.31
CA ASN A 25 -1.34 9.03 -8.66
C ASN A 25 -1.17 9.38 -10.14
N SER A 26 -2.23 9.24 -10.94
CA SER A 26 -2.19 9.44 -12.39
C SER A 26 -2.63 10.86 -12.78
N PRO A 27 -2.30 11.33 -14.00
CA PRO A 27 -2.68 12.67 -14.46
C PRO A 27 -4.21 12.86 -14.61
N ILE A 28 -5.01 11.79 -14.53
CA ILE A 28 -6.48 11.87 -14.60
C ILE A 28 -7.08 12.76 -13.51
N VAL A 29 -6.44 12.84 -12.34
CA VAL A 29 -6.92 13.68 -11.23
C VAL A 29 -6.79 15.17 -11.54
N ARG A 30 -5.99 15.53 -12.55
CA ARG A 30 -5.79 16.89 -13.05
C ARG A 30 -6.60 17.17 -14.34
N GLY A 31 -7.45 16.24 -14.77
CA GLY A 31 -8.23 16.36 -16.00
C GLY A 31 -7.41 16.13 -17.28
N GLU A 32 -6.18 15.64 -17.16
CA GLU A 32 -5.33 15.28 -18.30
C GLU A 32 -5.64 13.85 -18.80
N ASN A 33 -5.32 13.58 -20.07
CA ASN A 33 -5.55 12.27 -20.67
C ASN A 33 -4.67 11.18 -20.03
N LEU A 34 -5.31 10.15 -19.49
CA LEU A 34 -4.66 8.95 -18.98
C LEU A 34 -4.63 7.85 -20.05
N ARG A 35 -3.44 7.38 -20.41
CA ARG A 35 -3.27 6.12 -21.16
C ARG A 35 -3.12 4.98 -20.17
N PHE A 36 -4.21 4.27 -19.90
CA PHE A 36 -4.20 3.16 -18.94
C PHE A 36 -3.25 2.05 -19.40
N ARG A 37 -2.40 1.60 -18.48
CA ARG A 37 -1.42 0.53 -18.68
C ARG A 37 -1.36 -0.34 -17.44
N GLU A 38 -1.47 -1.65 -17.63
CA GLU A 38 -1.43 -2.64 -16.54
C GLU A 38 -0.10 -2.60 -15.79
N GLU A 39 1.00 -2.29 -16.48
CA GLU A 39 2.33 -2.16 -15.90
C GLU A 39 2.39 -1.07 -14.82
N GLY A 40 1.62 0.01 -14.98
CA GLY A 40 1.55 1.08 -13.99
C GLY A 40 0.90 0.64 -12.67
N VAL A 41 -0.08 -0.27 -12.74
CA VAL A 41 -0.69 -0.86 -11.54
C VAL A 41 0.30 -1.81 -10.84
N HIS A 42 1.03 -2.62 -11.61
CA HIS A 42 2.07 -3.50 -11.07
C HIS A 42 3.19 -2.70 -10.38
N GLU A 43 3.59 -1.55 -10.95
CA GLU A 43 4.58 -0.66 -10.35
C GLU A 43 4.13 -0.14 -8.99
N VAL A 44 2.86 0.28 -8.87
CA VAL A 44 2.29 0.76 -7.59
C VAL A 44 2.33 -0.33 -6.52
N VAL A 45 1.97 -1.57 -6.88
CA VAL A 45 2.08 -2.71 -5.95
C VAL A 45 3.52 -2.90 -5.50
N SER A 46 4.45 -2.93 -6.46
CA SER A 46 5.85 -3.26 -6.19
C SER A 46 6.58 -2.17 -5.40
N ARG A 47 6.29 -0.89 -5.69
CA ARG A 47 7.02 0.26 -5.13
C ARG A 47 6.38 0.86 -3.89
N ALA A 48 5.07 0.71 -3.69
CA ALA A 48 4.38 1.27 -2.54
C ALA A 48 3.81 0.18 -1.62
N MET A 49 2.98 -0.72 -2.15
CA MET A 49 2.28 -1.70 -1.31
C MET A 49 3.22 -2.73 -0.68
N LEU A 50 4.16 -3.30 -1.44
CA LEU A 50 5.11 -4.28 -0.90
C LEU A 50 6.01 -3.70 0.21
N PRO A 51 6.66 -2.52 0.02
CA PRO A 51 7.40 -1.89 1.11
C PRO A 51 6.53 -1.57 2.33
N TRP A 52 5.28 -1.13 2.12
CA TRP A 52 4.37 -0.83 3.21
C TRP A 52 4.05 -2.07 4.06
N VAL A 53 3.68 -3.18 3.40
CA VAL A 53 3.42 -4.45 4.08
C VAL A 53 4.69 -4.97 4.77
N ASN A 54 5.87 -4.82 4.15
CA ASN A 54 7.13 -5.21 4.76
C ASN A 54 7.44 -4.40 6.03
N ALA A 55 7.24 -3.08 6.01
CA ALA A 55 7.41 -2.22 7.18
C ALA A 55 6.45 -2.61 8.31
N PHE A 56 5.18 -2.86 7.98
CA PHE A 56 4.19 -3.29 8.96
C PHE A 56 4.54 -4.65 9.59
N ARG A 57 4.95 -5.64 8.78
CA ARG A 57 5.40 -6.95 9.26
C ARG A 57 6.63 -6.85 10.14
N PHE A 58 7.60 -6.01 9.75
CA PHE A 58 8.79 -5.75 10.55
C PHE A 58 8.41 -5.17 11.91
N PHE A 59 7.54 -4.16 11.94
CA PHE A 59 7.06 -3.55 13.18
C PHE A 59 6.41 -4.58 14.12
N LEU A 60 5.47 -5.39 13.61
CA LEU A 60 4.83 -6.44 14.42
C LEU A 60 5.83 -7.46 14.97
N GLY A 61 6.83 -7.83 14.17
CA GLY A 61 7.93 -8.69 14.58
C GLY A 61 8.74 -8.07 15.72
N GLN A 62 9.08 -6.79 15.63
CA GLN A 62 9.81 -6.06 16.68
C GLN A 62 8.99 -5.90 17.96
N ALA A 63 7.70 -5.59 17.86
CA ALA A 63 6.81 -5.51 19.02
C ALA A 63 6.71 -6.87 19.76
N THR A 64 6.61 -7.97 18.99
CA THR A 64 6.60 -9.32 19.55
C THR A 64 7.94 -9.67 20.20
N LEU A 65 9.05 -9.30 19.58
CA LEU A 65 10.40 -9.52 20.11
C LEU A 65 10.62 -8.75 21.42
N GLN A 66 10.22 -7.47 21.46
CA GLN A 66 10.29 -6.63 22.65
C GLN A 66 9.59 -7.29 23.83
N GLN A 67 8.35 -7.75 23.64
CA GLN A 67 7.60 -8.44 24.70
C GLN A 67 8.32 -9.68 25.22
N LYS A 68 8.93 -10.48 24.35
CA LYS A 68 9.67 -11.68 24.74
C LYS A 68 10.96 -11.38 25.50
N THR A 69 11.68 -10.31 25.13
CA THR A 69 12.99 -9.99 25.70
C THR A 69 12.89 -9.18 26.99
N THR A 70 11.94 -8.24 27.09
CA THR A 70 11.83 -7.33 28.24
C THR A 70 10.61 -7.60 29.11
N GLY A 71 9.65 -8.42 28.64
CA GLY A 71 8.35 -8.61 29.29
C GLY A 71 7.39 -7.43 29.11
N ILE A 72 7.81 -6.36 28.40
CA ILE A 72 7.00 -5.15 28.19
C ILE A 72 6.18 -5.32 26.92
N GLU A 73 4.85 -5.29 27.06
CA GLU A 73 3.92 -5.35 25.94
C GLU A 73 3.79 -3.98 25.26
N PHE A 74 3.88 -3.95 23.93
CA PHE A 74 3.57 -2.75 23.16
C PHE A 74 2.09 -2.39 23.31
N LYS A 75 1.80 -1.21 23.86
CA LYS A 75 0.45 -0.64 23.97
C LYS A 75 0.42 0.73 23.32
N TYR A 76 -0.50 0.91 22.38
CA TYR A 76 -0.74 2.21 21.79
C TYR A 76 -1.29 3.18 22.86
N ASN A 77 -0.62 4.32 23.02
CA ASN A 77 -1.05 5.39 23.92
C ASN A 77 -1.25 6.68 23.11
N PRO A 78 -2.49 7.16 22.93
CA PRO A 78 -2.77 8.38 22.16
C PRO A 78 -2.29 9.67 22.85
N HIS A 79 -2.00 9.62 24.16
CA HIS A 79 -1.51 10.75 24.94
C HIS A 79 -0.03 10.65 25.29
N ALA A 80 0.72 9.77 24.61
CA ALA A 80 2.15 9.66 24.82
C ALA A 80 2.87 10.97 24.42
N PRO A 81 3.90 11.40 25.17
CA PRO A 81 4.74 12.50 24.75
C PRO A 81 5.41 12.15 23.40
N LEU A 82 5.58 13.15 22.55
CA LEU A 82 6.29 13.00 21.28
C LEU A 82 7.71 12.49 21.56
N SER A 83 8.17 11.51 20.78
CA SER A 83 9.58 11.13 20.83
C SER A 83 10.41 12.31 20.33
N ASN A 84 11.42 12.71 21.10
CA ASN A 84 12.39 13.75 20.72
C ASN A 84 13.18 13.36 19.46
#